data_AF-A0A843TTK1-F1
#
_entry.id   AF-A0A843TTK1-F1
#
_cell.length_a   1.000
_cell.length_b   1.000
_cell.length_c   1.000
_cell.angle_alpha   90.00
_cell.angle_beta   90.00
_cell.angle_gamma   90.00
#
_symmetry.space_group_name_H-M   'P 1'
#
loop_
_entity.id
_entity.type
_entity.pdbx_description
1 polymer ?
#
loop_
_entity_poly.entity_id
_entity_poly.type
_entity_poly.pdbx_seq_one_letter_code
_entity_poly.pdbx_strand_id
1 'polypeptide(L)'
;MRAFLIRSAGEALRRAASSSPSSASSALAPFPLILRRSYASELAPERKVAILGAAGGIGQPLSLLMKLNPLVSRLALYDIAGTPGVAADVSHINTRAEVAGYMTEEQLGQALEGSDVVIIPAGVPRKPGMTRDDLFNINAGIVKSLCTAISKYCPNAIVNMISNPVNSTVPIAAEVFKKAGTYDEKKLFGVTTLDVLRAKTFYARKAGLPPADVNVPVVGGHAGITILPLFSQATPSTNALSHEEIKALTKRTQDGGTEVVEAKAGKGSATLSMAYAGAIFADACLKGLNGVPDVVECSFVQSSVTELPFFASK
;
A
#
# COMPACT_ATOMS: atom_id res chain seq x y z
N MET A 1 42.60 7.24 35.08
CA MET A 1 43.22 8.46 35.65
C MET A 1 42.11 9.50 35.81
N ARG A 2 41.68 9.75 37.08
CA ARG A 2 40.64 10.72 37.59
C ARG A 2 39.21 10.56 37.01
N ALA A 3 38.11 10.23 37.69
CA ALA A 3 37.65 10.23 39.10
C ALA A 3 37.67 11.59 39.83
N PHE A 4 36.48 12.13 40.14
CA PHE A 4 36.01 12.70 41.45
C PHE A 4 34.59 13.32 41.29
N LEU A 5 33.53 12.76 41.91
CA LEU A 5 32.95 12.98 43.27
C LEU A 5 31.94 14.16 43.34
N ILE A 6 30.62 13.93 43.47
CA ILE A 6 29.78 13.69 44.69
C ILE A 6 29.69 14.88 45.68
N ARG A 7 28.45 15.34 45.96
CA ARG A 7 27.79 15.59 47.28
C ARG A 7 26.58 16.53 47.05
N SER A 8 25.32 16.14 47.24
CA SER A 8 24.55 15.71 48.44
C SER A 8 24.03 16.85 49.32
N ALA A 9 22.70 16.96 49.34
CA ALA A 9 21.74 17.23 50.42
C ALA A 9 22.09 18.13 51.62
N GLY A 10 21.10 18.92 52.06
CA GLY A 10 21.08 19.49 53.41
C GLY A 10 19.97 20.51 53.65
N GLU A 11 18.98 20.09 54.43
CA GLU A 11 17.84 20.83 54.96
C GLU A 11 18.17 22.16 55.67
N ALA A 12 17.20 23.08 55.72
CA ALA A 12 16.92 23.83 56.96
C ALA A 12 15.50 24.42 56.95
N LEU A 13 14.69 23.94 57.88
CA LEU A 13 13.33 24.35 58.20
C LEU A 13 13.37 25.07 59.57
N ARG A 14 12.50 26.08 59.74
CA ARG A 14 12.00 26.70 61.00
C ARG A 14 12.69 27.96 61.56
N ARG A 15 11.89 29.04 61.64
CA ARG A 15 11.58 29.92 62.81
C ARG A 15 10.41 30.82 62.38
N ALA A 16 9.16 30.54 62.77
CA ALA A 16 8.46 30.84 64.03
C ALA A 16 8.02 32.31 64.21
N ALA A 17 6.70 32.51 64.04
CA ALA A 17 5.74 33.35 64.77
C ALA A 17 5.90 34.89 64.85
N SER A 18 4.86 35.63 64.42
CA SER A 18 3.82 36.19 65.32
C SER A 18 2.95 37.28 64.65
N SER A 19 1.73 37.45 65.18
CA SER A 19 0.74 38.52 64.95
C SER A 19 -0.24 38.42 63.75
N SER A 20 -1.47 38.06 64.06
CA SER A 20 -2.71 38.70 63.56
C SER A 20 -3.26 39.58 64.71
N PRO A 21 -4.23 40.52 64.55
CA PRO A 21 -5.26 40.56 63.51
C PRO A 21 -5.62 41.98 62.97
N SER A 22 -6.26 42.05 61.80
CA SER A 22 -7.44 42.91 61.60
C SER A 22 -8.02 42.74 60.20
N SER A 23 -9.34 42.58 60.18
CA SER A 23 -10.25 42.54 59.04
C SER A 23 -10.13 43.75 58.11
N ALA A 24 -9.95 43.50 56.81
CA ALA A 24 -10.40 44.39 55.76
C ALA A 24 -10.80 43.57 54.53
N SER A 25 -12.07 43.71 54.16
CA SER A 25 -12.71 43.15 52.98
C SER A 25 -12.03 43.69 51.71
N SER A 26 -11.50 42.81 50.87
CA SER A 26 -11.19 43.14 49.47
C SER A 26 -11.71 42.03 48.58
N ALA A 27 -12.64 42.38 47.69
CA ALA A 27 -13.23 41.49 46.72
C ALA A 27 -12.16 40.83 45.84
N LEU A 28 -12.10 39.49 45.86
CA LEU A 28 -11.33 38.69 44.92
C LEU A 28 -12.09 38.67 43.59
N ALA A 29 -11.49 39.25 42.55
CA ALA A 29 -11.98 39.08 41.18
C ALA A 29 -11.92 37.59 40.79
N PRO A 30 -12.92 37.05 40.08
CA PRO A 30 -12.89 35.66 39.65
C PRO A 30 -11.78 35.46 38.61
N PHE A 31 -10.84 34.57 38.91
CA PHE A 31 -9.88 34.07 37.93
C PHE A 31 -10.66 33.46 36.76
N PRO A 32 -10.35 33.82 35.50
CA PRO A 32 -10.98 33.17 34.37
C PRO A 32 -10.58 31.70 34.36
N LEU A 33 -11.58 30.81 34.47
CA LEU A 33 -11.45 29.40 34.14
C LEU A 33 -10.91 29.31 32.71
N ILE A 34 -9.60 29.06 32.57
CA ILE A 34 -9.02 28.65 31.31
C ILE A 34 -9.59 27.26 31.04
N LEU A 35 -10.69 27.22 30.28
CA LEU A 35 -11.12 26.00 29.61
C LEU A 35 -9.96 25.57 28.71
N ARG A 36 -9.18 24.58 29.18
CA ARG A 36 -8.33 23.79 28.31
C ARG A 36 -9.25 23.19 27.25
N ARG A 37 -9.26 23.79 26.06
CA ARG A 37 -9.74 23.14 24.85
C ARG A 37 -8.89 21.88 24.68
N SER A 38 -9.42 20.75 25.09
CA SER A 38 -8.91 19.46 24.65
C SER A 38 -9.10 19.42 23.14
N TYR A 39 -8.01 19.60 22.40
CA TYR A 39 -7.97 19.18 21.00
C TYR A 39 -8.08 17.65 21.03
N ALA A 40 -9.32 17.14 20.99
CA ALA A 40 -9.52 15.81 20.47
C ALA A 40 -9.09 15.91 19.00
N SER A 41 -7.89 15.41 18.68
CA SER A 41 -7.60 14.99 17.32
C SER A 41 -8.78 14.10 16.94
N GLU A 42 -9.50 14.42 15.87
CA GLU A 42 -10.34 13.40 15.25
C GLU A 42 -9.43 12.18 15.06
N LEU A 43 -9.81 11.05 15.67
CA LEU A 43 -9.07 9.82 15.51
C LEU A 43 -9.10 9.52 14.02
N ALA A 44 -7.92 9.48 13.38
CA ALA A 44 -7.82 9.11 11.97
C ALA A 44 -8.62 7.82 11.76
N PRO A 45 -9.50 7.74 10.74
CA PRO A 45 -10.43 6.63 10.56
C PRO A 45 -9.71 5.29 10.73
N GLU A 46 -10.34 4.36 11.43
CA GLU A 46 -9.81 3.00 11.49
C GLU A 46 -9.91 2.37 10.10
N ARG A 47 -8.80 1.78 9.64
CA ARG A 47 -8.70 1.10 8.35
C ARG A 47 -8.07 -0.26 8.54
N LYS A 48 -8.82 -1.29 8.15
CA LYS A 48 -8.33 -2.67 8.08
C LYS A 48 -7.86 -2.97 6.67
N VAL A 49 -6.60 -3.40 6.56
CA VAL A 49 -6.00 -3.91 5.31
C VAL A 49 -5.76 -5.41 5.46
N ALA A 50 -6.21 -6.20 4.49
CA ALA A 50 -5.86 -7.61 4.38
C ALA A 50 -4.88 -7.84 3.23
N ILE A 51 -3.83 -8.63 3.46
CA ILE A 51 -2.87 -9.06 2.43
C ILE A 51 -3.02 -10.57 2.23
N LEU A 52 -3.44 -10.99 1.04
CA LEU A 52 -3.61 -12.40 0.68
C LEU A 52 -2.40 -12.86 -0.15
N GLY A 53 -1.58 -13.77 0.39
CA GLY A 53 -0.24 -14.10 -0.12
C GLY A 53 0.87 -13.39 0.66
N ALA A 54 0.65 -13.14 1.96
CA ALA A 54 1.53 -12.33 2.81
C ALA A 54 2.90 -12.97 3.10
N ALA A 55 3.04 -14.29 3.00
CA ALA A 55 4.31 -14.98 3.21
C ALA A 55 5.16 -15.08 1.94
N GLY A 56 4.60 -14.72 0.78
CA GLY A 56 5.32 -14.69 -0.49
C GLY A 56 6.37 -13.58 -0.59
N GLY A 57 7.19 -13.64 -1.65
CA GLY A 57 8.29 -12.70 -1.87
C GLY A 57 7.87 -11.23 -2.05
N ILE A 58 6.64 -10.98 -2.51
CA ILE A 58 6.04 -9.63 -2.54
C ILE A 58 5.33 -9.36 -1.21
N GLY A 59 4.60 -10.35 -0.68
CA GLY A 59 3.77 -10.23 0.51
C GLY A 59 4.52 -9.77 1.75
N GLN A 60 5.71 -10.33 2.03
CA GLN A 60 6.48 -9.96 3.23
C GLN A 60 6.91 -8.48 3.22
N PRO A 61 7.64 -7.97 2.19
CA PRO A 61 7.99 -6.56 2.14
C PRO A 61 6.77 -5.64 2.01
N LEU A 62 5.68 -6.08 1.38
CA LEU A 62 4.43 -5.32 1.34
C LEU A 62 3.81 -5.20 2.74
N SER A 63 3.81 -6.28 3.51
CA SER A 63 3.31 -6.31 4.90
C SER A 63 4.09 -5.35 5.79
N LEU A 64 5.42 -5.32 5.64
CA LEU A 64 6.27 -4.32 6.29
C LEU A 64 5.84 -2.89 5.93
N LEU A 65 5.68 -2.58 4.64
CA LEU A 65 5.30 -1.23 4.19
C LEU A 65 3.91 -0.82 4.68
N MET A 66 2.94 -1.74 4.68
CA MET A 66 1.59 -1.46 5.19
C MET A 66 1.59 -1.31 6.72
N LYS A 67 2.43 -2.03 7.46
CA LYS A 67 2.62 -1.82 8.90
C LYS A 67 3.19 -0.43 9.22
N LEU A 68 4.04 0.11 8.36
CA LEU A 68 4.60 1.46 8.50
C LEU A 68 3.61 2.56 8.11
N ASN A 69 2.54 2.24 7.37
CA ASN A 69 1.58 3.23 6.90
C ASN A 69 0.69 3.73 8.07
N PRO A 70 0.70 5.04 8.40
CA PRO A 70 -0.05 5.59 9.53
C PRO A 70 -1.58 5.53 9.33
N LEU A 71 -2.07 5.34 8.10
CA LEU A 71 -3.50 5.21 7.82
C LEU A 71 -4.03 3.84 8.22
N VAL A 72 -3.19 2.81 8.30
CA VAL A 72 -3.59 1.45 8.68
C VAL A 72 -3.74 1.36 10.19
N SER A 73 -4.88 0.87 10.68
CA SER A 73 -5.09 0.53 12.10
C SER A 73 -5.04 -0.98 12.34
N ARG A 74 -5.45 -1.80 11.38
CA ARG A 74 -5.39 -3.26 11.46
C ARG A 74 -4.81 -3.84 10.17
N LEU A 75 -3.87 -4.76 10.32
CA LEU A 75 -3.22 -5.47 9.21
C LEU A 75 -3.44 -6.98 9.39
N ALA A 76 -4.30 -7.54 8.54
CA ALA A 76 -4.53 -8.97 8.48
C ALA A 76 -3.63 -9.61 7.41
N LEU A 77 -2.79 -10.55 7.80
CA LEU A 77 -1.89 -11.26 6.91
C LEU A 77 -2.45 -12.66 6.69
N TYR A 78 -2.67 -13.05 5.44
CA TYR A 78 -3.11 -14.39 5.08
C TYR A 78 -2.15 -15.02 4.07
N ASP A 79 -1.85 -16.30 4.25
CA ASP A 79 -1.18 -17.15 3.28
C ASP A 79 -1.51 -18.61 3.61
N ILE A 80 -1.19 -19.56 2.74
CA ILE A 80 -1.38 -20.99 3.02
C ILE A 80 -0.25 -21.57 3.90
N ALA A 81 0.84 -20.83 4.08
CA ALA A 81 1.99 -21.24 4.88
C ALA A 81 2.79 -20.04 5.38
N GLY A 82 3.43 -20.16 6.54
CA GLY A 82 4.45 -19.20 7.02
C GLY A 82 3.91 -17.88 7.61
N THR A 83 2.62 -17.60 7.49
CA THR A 83 2.01 -16.35 7.95
C THR A 83 2.16 -16.05 9.45
N PRO A 84 2.07 -17.02 10.38
CA PRO A 84 2.26 -16.74 11.80
C PRO A 84 3.64 -16.16 12.13
N GLY A 85 4.69 -16.64 11.44
CA GLY A 85 6.05 -16.11 11.60
C GLY A 85 6.17 -14.69 11.06
N VAL A 86 5.61 -14.43 9.87
CA VAL A 86 5.60 -13.09 9.27
C VAL A 86 4.83 -12.09 10.13
N ALA A 87 3.68 -12.49 10.67
CA ALA A 87 2.88 -11.64 11.55
C ALA A 87 3.61 -11.33 12.86
N ALA A 88 4.25 -12.33 13.48
CA ALA A 88 5.04 -12.12 14.70
C ALA A 88 6.18 -11.11 14.44
N ASP A 89 6.94 -11.30 13.36
CA ASP A 89 8.05 -10.42 12.98
C ASP A 89 7.58 -8.96 12.78
N VAL A 90 6.60 -8.76 11.90
CA VAL A 90 6.06 -7.43 11.57
C VAL A 90 5.37 -6.77 12.78
N SER A 91 4.81 -7.55 13.71
CA SER A 91 4.15 -7.02 14.91
C SER A 91 5.09 -6.30 15.87
N HIS A 92 6.39 -6.61 15.86
CA HIS A 92 7.38 -5.97 16.74
C HIS A 92 7.69 -4.52 16.35
N ILE A 93 7.26 -4.08 15.17
CA ILE A 93 7.46 -2.72 14.70
C ILE A 93 6.55 -1.76 15.48
N ASN A 94 7.15 -0.71 16.04
CA ASN A 94 6.51 0.26 16.93
C ASN A 94 5.62 1.30 16.23
N THR A 95 4.71 0.83 15.37
CA THR A 95 3.66 1.66 14.72
C THR A 95 2.27 1.23 15.16
N ARG A 96 1.25 2.08 14.92
CA ARG A 96 -0.11 1.89 15.44
C ARG A 96 -0.83 0.62 14.95
N ALA A 97 -0.51 0.12 13.76
CA ALA A 97 -1.30 -0.94 13.14
C ALA A 97 -1.18 -2.26 13.92
N GLU A 98 -2.29 -2.81 14.38
CA GLU A 98 -2.34 -4.15 14.98
C GLU A 98 -2.21 -5.21 13.90
N VAL A 99 -1.34 -6.20 14.10
CA VAL A 99 -1.04 -7.24 13.09
C VAL A 99 -1.57 -8.59 13.55
N ALA A 100 -2.29 -9.28 12.68
CA ALA A 100 -2.74 -10.65 12.91
C ALA A 100 -2.40 -11.54 11.71
N GLY A 101 -1.91 -12.75 11.98
CA GLY A 101 -1.55 -13.75 10.96
C GLY A 101 -2.56 -14.89 10.90
N TYR A 102 -2.91 -15.29 9.67
CA TYR A 102 -3.88 -16.33 9.35
C TYR A 102 -3.26 -17.29 8.33
N MET A 103 -3.40 -18.61 8.53
CA MET A 103 -2.69 -19.61 7.72
C MET A 103 -3.59 -20.67 7.10
N THR A 104 -4.75 -20.94 7.67
CA THR A 104 -5.64 -22.02 7.21
C THR A 104 -6.81 -21.49 6.39
N GLU A 105 -7.39 -22.31 5.53
CA GLU A 105 -8.54 -21.90 4.70
C GLU A 105 -9.74 -21.48 5.57
N GLU A 106 -9.92 -22.11 6.73
CA GLU A 106 -10.95 -21.76 7.71
C GLU A 106 -10.73 -20.37 8.34
N GLN A 107 -9.48 -19.92 8.38
CA GLN A 107 -9.09 -18.61 8.90
C GLN A 107 -9.17 -17.50 7.85
N LEU A 108 -9.32 -17.81 6.55
CA LEU A 108 -9.43 -16.81 5.49
C LEU A 108 -10.60 -15.84 5.71
N GLY A 109 -11.75 -16.35 6.18
CA GLY A 109 -12.89 -15.50 6.53
C GLY A 109 -12.56 -14.48 7.62
N GLN A 110 -11.83 -14.90 8.67
CA GLN A 110 -11.41 -14.04 9.77
C GLN A 110 -10.41 -12.97 9.31
N ALA A 111 -9.50 -13.33 8.39
CA ALA A 111 -8.58 -12.38 7.79
C ALA A 111 -9.34 -11.28 7.04
N LEU A 112 -10.38 -11.65 6.29
CA LEU A 112 -11.14 -10.76 5.41
C LEU A 112 -12.19 -9.90 6.12
N GLU A 113 -12.86 -10.42 7.15
CA GLU A 113 -14.02 -9.76 7.77
C GLU A 113 -13.72 -8.32 8.21
N GLY A 114 -14.53 -7.36 7.74
CA GLY A 114 -14.35 -5.94 8.05
C GLY A 114 -13.15 -5.27 7.38
N SER A 115 -12.52 -5.87 6.37
CA SER A 115 -11.45 -5.21 5.61
C SER A 115 -11.99 -4.08 4.74
N ASP A 116 -11.30 -2.93 4.77
CA ASP A 116 -11.55 -1.80 3.87
C ASP A 116 -10.81 -1.96 2.54
N VAL A 117 -9.59 -2.52 2.60
CA VAL A 117 -8.73 -2.77 1.44
C VAL A 117 -8.18 -4.20 1.51
N VAL A 118 -8.27 -4.94 0.42
CA VAL A 118 -7.70 -6.28 0.26
C VAL A 118 -6.66 -6.23 -0.86
N ILE A 119 -5.41 -6.56 -0.54
CA ILE A 119 -4.31 -6.60 -1.51
C ILE A 119 -3.98 -8.06 -1.80
N ILE A 120 -3.91 -8.44 -3.08
CA ILE A 120 -3.73 -9.82 -3.51
C ILE A 120 -2.41 -9.96 -4.28
N PRO A 121 -1.26 -10.08 -3.60
CA PRO A 121 0.00 -10.51 -4.20
C PRO A 121 0.11 -12.04 -4.39
N ALA A 122 -0.85 -12.82 -3.86
CA ALA A 122 -0.85 -14.28 -3.97
C ALA A 122 -0.70 -14.76 -5.42
N GLY A 123 0.13 -15.76 -5.61
CA GLY A 123 0.36 -16.35 -6.92
C GLY A 123 1.68 -17.08 -6.97
N VAL A 124 1.80 -17.96 -7.96
CA VAL A 124 3.04 -18.69 -8.22
C VAL A 124 3.90 -17.83 -9.15
N PRO A 125 5.18 -17.58 -8.83
CA PRO A 125 6.09 -16.94 -9.77
C PRO A 125 6.40 -17.90 -10.92
N ARG A 126 6.70 -17.36 -12.11
CA ARG A 126 7.14 -18.17 -13.24
C ARG A 126 8.39 -18.96 -12.88
N LYS A 127 8.34 -20.29 -13.03
CA LYS A 127 9.49 -21.20 -12.84
C LYS A 127 10.06 -21.63 -14.19
N PRO A 128 11.36 -21.99 -14.26
CA PRO A 128 11.92 -22.62 -15.46
C PRO A 128 11.08 -23.83 -15.89
N GLY A 129 10.79 -23.96 -17.19
CA GLY A 129 9.98 -25.04 -17.75
C GLY A 129 8.45 -24.84 -17.70
N MET A 130 7.94 -23.82 -16.99
CA MET A 130 6.51 -23.52 -16.93
C MET A 130 6.06 -22.73 -18.17
N THR A 131 4.99 -23.16 -18.83
CA THR A 131 4.39 -22.41 -19.94
C THR A 131 3.64 -21.18 -19.44
N ARG A 132 3.27 -20.26 -20.35
CA ARG A 132 2.42 -19.11 -19.98
C ARG A 132 1.04 -19.56 -19.52
N ASP A 133 0.50 -20.60 -20.16
CA ASP A 133 -0.83 -21.11 -19.88
C ASP A 133 -0.87 -21.85 -18.53
N ASP A 134 0.19 -22.59 -18.18
CA ASP A 134 0.29 -23.23 -16.85
C ASP A 134 0.23 -22.19 -15.73
N LEU A 135 1.02 -21.11 -15.88
CA LEU A 135 1.06 -20.02 -14.93
C LEU A 135 -0.30 -19.33 -14.81
N PHE A 136 -0.95 -19.08 -15.95
CA PHE A 136 -2.28 -18.50 -15.98
C PHE A 136 -3.30 -19.38 -15.26
N ASN A 137 -3.36 -20.69 -15.57
CA ASN A 137 -4.33 -21.61 -14.99
C ASN A 137 -4.19 -21.72 -13.47
N ILE A 138 -2.95 -21.79 -12.96
CA ILE A 138 -2.67 -21.85 -11.52
C ILE A 138 -3.16 -20.55 -10.85
N ASN A 139 -2.72 -19.40 -11.35
CA ASN A 139 -3.06 -18.12 -10.72
C ASN A 139 -4.55 -17.77 -10.90
N ALA A 140 -5.19 -18.19 -11.98
CA ALA A 140 -6.63 -18.06 -12.17
C ALA A 140 -7.41 -18.83 -11.09
N GLY A 141 -6.99 -20.05 -10.76
CA GLY A 141 -7.58 -20.84 -9.67
C GLY A 141 -7.44 -20.16 -8.31
N ILE A 142 -6.22 -19.67 -7.99
CA ILE A 142 -5.93 -18.94 -6.75
C ILE A 142 -6.82 -17.69 -6.65
N VAL A 143 -6.81 -16.85 -7.68
CA VAL A 143 -7.58 -15.60 -7.72
C VAL A 143 -9.07 -15.88 -7.59
N LYS A 144 -9.60 -16.88 -8.30
CA LYS A 144 -11.01 -17.26 -8.18
C LYS A 144 -11.38 -17.65 -6.75
N SER A 145 -10.56 -18.47 -6.08
CA SER A 145 -10.82 -18.88 -4.70
C SER A 145 -10.82 -17.69 -3.75
N LEU A 146 -9.77 -16.85 -3.81
CA LEU A 146 -9.65 -15.67 -2.94
C LEU A 146 -10.77 -14.65 -3.19
N CYS A 147 -11.15 -14.39 -4.45
CA CYS A 147 -12.25 -13.47 -4.77
C CYS A 147 -13.61 -14.05 -4.34
N THR A 148 -13.80 -15.36 -4.37
CA THR A 148 -15.01 -16.00 -3.82
C THR A 148 -15.10 -15.81 -2.31
N ALA A 149 -13.97 -15.81 -1.60
CA ALA A 149 -13.96 -15.49 -0.17
C ALA A 149 -14.23 -14.00 0.08
N ILE A 150 -13.63 -13.10 -0.72
CA ILE A 150 -13.86 -11.65 -0.61
C ILE A 150 -15.34 -11.31 -0.79
N SER A 151 -16.01 -11.89 -1.81
CA SER A 151 -17.44 -11.65 -2.06
C SER A 151 -18.34 -12.11 -0.90
N LYS A 152 -17.88 -13.09 -0.11
CA LYS A 152 -18.61 -13.60 1.05
C LYS A 152 -18.35 -12.79 2.33
N TYR A 153 -17.10 -12.44 2.61
CA TYR A 153 -16.68 -11.95 3.93
C TYR A 153 -16.44 -10.43 3.98
N CYS A 154 -16.14 -9.78 2.85
CA CYS A 154 -15.93 -8.34 2.78
C CYS A 154 -16.28 -7.77 1.40
N PRO A 155 -17.53 -7.94 0.91
CA PRO A 155 -17.92 -7.55 -0.45
C PRO A 155 -17.80 -6.05 -0.73
N ASN A 156 -17.69 -5.23 0.32
CA ASN A 156 -17.57 -3.78 0.22
C ASN A 156 -16.12 -3.27 0.16
N ALA A 157 -15.13 -4.15 0.32
CA ALA A 157 -13.72 -3.78 0.34
C ALA A 157 -13.22 -3.33 -1.05
N ILE A 158 -12.25 -2.43 -1.07
CA ILE A 158 -11.45 -2.13 -2.26
C ILE A 158 -10.46 -3.29 -2.49
N VAL A 159 -10.40 -3.83 -3.70
CA VAL A 159 -9.54 -4.96 -4.07
C VAL A 159 -8.41 -4.48 -4.96
N ASN A 160 -7.18 -4.64 -4.48
CA ASN A 160 -5.93 -4.31 -5.18
C ASN A 160 -5.28 -5.61 -5.69
N MET A 161 -5.56 -5.94 -6.95
CA MET A 161 -5.08 -7.15 -7.62
C MET A 161 -3.65 -6.98 -8.11
N ILE A 162 -2.70 -7.75 -7.55
CA ILE A 162 -1.30 -7.81 -7.99
C ILE A 162 -1.01 -9.15 -8.69
N SER A 163 -1.80 -10.20 -8.41
CA SER A 163 -1.65 -11.53 -9.00
C SER A 163 -1.56 -11.48 -10.53
N ASN A 164 -0.45 -11.96 -11.05
CA ASN A 164 -0.22 -12.00 -12.49
C ASN A 164 -0.90 -13.21 -13.16
N PRO A 165 -1.34 -13.10 -14.42
CA PRO A 165 -1.30 -11.88 -15.25
C PRO A 165 -2.47 -10.93 -14.97
N VAL A 166 -2.19 -9.68 -14.57
CA VAL A 166 -3.21 -8.68 -14.17
C VAL A 166 -4.28 -8.46 -15.25
N ASN A 167 -3.87 -8.44 -16.53
CA ASN A 167 -4.77 -8.28 -17.68
C ASN A 167 -5.88 -9.35 -17.74
N SER A 168 -5.71 -10.49 -17.08
CA SER A 168 -6.68 -11.58 -17.06
C SER A 168 -7.25 -11.85 -15.66
N THR A 169 -6.46 -11.68 -14.60
CA THR A 169 -6.91 -11.92 -13.22
C THR A 169 -7.92 -10.88 -12.75
N VAL A 170 -7.85 -9.64 -13.24
CA VAL A 170 -8.86 -8.60 -12.98
C VAL A 170 -10.22 -8.96 -13.61
N PRO A 171 -10.32 -9.29 -14.92
CA PRO A 171 -11.56 -9.82 -15.49
C PRO A 171 -12.09 -11.06 -14.77
N ILE A 172 -11.22 -12.00 -14.35
CA ILE A 172 -11.64 -13.18 -13.57
C ILE A 172 -12.30 -12.74 -12.25
N ALA A 173 -11.67 -11.83 -11.51
CA ALA A 173 -12.23 -11.31 -10.26
C ALA A 173 -13.58 -10.62 -10.48
N ALA A 174 -13.70 -9.81 -11.54
CA ALA A 174 -14.94 -9.16 -11.91
C ALA A 174 -16.07 -10.17 -12.17
N GLU A 175 -15.82 -11.22 -12.94
CA GLU A 175 -16.81 -12.26 -13.21
C GLU A 175 -17.18 -13.08 -11.96
N VAL A 176 -16.23 -13.32 -11.06
CA VAL A 176 -16.50 -13.95 -9.76
C VAL A 176 -17.45 -13.08 -8.92
N PHE A 177 -17.19 -11.77 -8.85
CA PHE A 177 -18.04 -10.84 -8.12
C PHE A 177 -19.41 -10.65 -8.76
N LYS A 178 -19.49 -10.61 -10.10
CA LYS A 178 -20.77 -10.53 -10.83
C LYS A 178 -21.62 -11.76 -10.55
N LYS A 179 -21.02 -12.95 -10.63
CA LYS A 179 -21.70 -14.21 -10.29
C LYS A 179 -22.19 -14.25 -8.84
N ALA A 180 -21.46 -13.61 -7.92
CA ALA A 180 -21.85 -13.49 -6.53
C ALA A 180 -22.82 -12.32 -6.24
N GLY A 181 -23.16 -11.48 -7.24
CA GLY A 181 -24.03 -10.31 -7.06
C GLY A 181 -23.40 -9.18 -6.24
N THR A 182 -22.07 -9.12 -6.15
CA THR A 182 -21.30 -8.19 -5.28
C THR A 182 -20.35 -7.29 -6.06
N TYR A 183 -20.44 -7.30 -7.40
CA TYR A 183 -19.54 -6.52 -8.23
C TYR A 183 -19.81 -5.02 -8.17
N ASP A 184 -18.78 -4.27 -7.81
CA ASP A 184 -18.72 -2.82 -7.92
C ASP A 184 -17.46 -2.44 -8.70
N GLU A 185 -17.65 -1.89 -9.91
CA GLU A 185 -16.56 -1.48 -10.79
C GLU A 185 -15.64 -0.42 -10.18
N LYS A 186 -16.11 0.33 -9.16
CA LYS A 186 -15.34 1.36 -8.47
C LYS A 186 -14.44 0.80 -7.36
N LYS A 187 -14.46 -0.52 -7.15
CA LYS A 187 -13.75 -1.18 -6.04
C LYS A 187 -12.79 -2.27 -6.49
N LEU A 188 -12.68 -2.57 -7.78
CA LEU A 188 -11.74 -3.57 -8.30
C LEU A 188 -10.65 -2.90 -9.13
N PHE A 189 -9.41 -3.01 -8.66
CA PHE A 189 -8.25 -2.36 -9.26
C PHE A 189 -7.14 -3.35 -9.55
N GLY A 190 -6.70 -3.41 -10.81
CA GLY A 190 -5.44 -4.04 -11.20
C GLY A 190 -4.26 -3.10 -10.97
N VAL A 191 -3.36 -3.47 -10.07
CA VAL A 191 -2.24 -2.64 -9.67
C VAL A 191 -1.18 -2.59 -10.79
N THR A 192 -1.14 -1.50 -11.55
CA THR A 192 -0.15 -1.23 -12.61
C THR A 192 0.92 -0.22 -12.20
N THR A 193 0.91 0.23 -10.95
CA THR A 193 1.78 1.27 -10.40
C THR A 193 3.27 0.99 -10.60
N LEU A 194 3.70 -0.28 -10.67
CA LEU A 194 5.11 -0.61 -10.93
C LEU A 194 5.57 -0.14 -12.33
N ASP A 195 4.68 -0.15 -13.32
CA ASP A 195 5.02 0.34 -14.66
C ASP A 195 5.17 1.86 -14.66
N VAL A 196 4.33 2.57 -13.90
CA VAL A 196 4.45 4.01 -13.66
C VAL A 196 5.77 4.33 -12.98
N LEU A 197 6.14 3.60 -11.92
CA LEU A 197 7.42 3.80 -11.22
C LEU A 197 8.63 3.55 -12.13
N ARG A 198 8.58 2.52 -12.98
CA ARG A 198 9.61 2.26 -13.99
C ARG A 198 9.71 3.39 -15.00
N ALA A 199 8.58 3.83 -15.56
CA ALA A 199 8.53 4.92 -16.52
C ALA A 199 9.11 6.21 -15.92
N LYS A 200 8.70 6.59 -14.70
CA LYS A 200 9.24 7.73 -13.94
C LYS A 200 10.75 7.61 -13.77
N THR A 201 11.23 6.46 -13.29
CA THR A 201 12.67 6.22 -13.03
C THR A 201 13.51 6.29 -14.30
N PHE A 202 13.05 5.65 -15.38
CA PHE A 202 13.79 5.57 -16.63
C PHE A 202 13.80 6.92 -17.35
N TYR A 203 12.66 7.62 -17.39
CA TYR A 203 12.55 8.96 -17.94
C TYR A 203 13.44 9.94 -17.18
N ALA A 204 13.35 9.97 -15.84
CA ALA A 204 14.12 10.86 -14.99
C ALA A 204 15.64 10.71 -15.23
N ARG A 205 16.13 9.47 -15.27
CA ARG A 205 17.54 9.19 -15.56
C ARG A 205 17.96 9.73 -16.93
N LYS A 206 17.11 9.56 -17.95
CA LYS A 206 17.44 9.97 -19.31
C LYS A 206 17.36 11.49 -19.50
N ALA A 207 16.43 12.14 -18.79
CA ALA A 207 16.22 13.59 -18.81
C ALA A 207 17.13 14.36 -17.83
N GLY A 208 17.89 13.68 -16.98
CA GLY A 208 18.74 14.32 -15.97
C GLY A 208 17.95 14.94 -14.81
N LEU A 209 16.80 14.37 -14.48
CA LEU A 209 15.87 14.87 -13.46
C LEU A 209 15.87 13.98 -12.21
N PRO A 210 15.51 14.51 -11.03
CA PRO A 210 15.22 13.70 -9.86
C PRO A 210 13.98 12.79 -10.09
N PRO A 211 14.06 11.47 -9.87
CA PRO A 211 12.92 10.57 -10.11
C PRO A 211 11.66 10.88 -9.30
N ALA A 212 11.81 11.48 -8.12
CA ALA A 212 10.70 11.86 -7.25
C ALA A 212 9.83 12.99 -7.83
N ASP A 213 10.40 13.84 -8.68
CA ASP A 213 9.74 15.02 -9.26
C ASP A 213 9.12 14.72 -10.63
N VAL A 214 9.30 13.49 -11.11
CA VAL A 214 8.82 13.06 -12.43
C VAL A 214 7.48 12.35 -12.31
N ASN A 215 6.56 12.75 -13.18
CA ASN A 215 5.32 12.04 -13.44
C ASN A 215 5.20 11.61 -14.90
N VAL A 216 4.89 10.33 -15.14
CA VAL A 216 4.63 9.77 -16.47
C VAL A 216 3.41 8.86 -16.37
N PRO A 217 2.26 9.22 -16.98
CA PRO A 217 1.12 8.32 -17.04
C PRO A 217 1.45 7.06 -17.84
N VAL A 218 0.98 5.90 -17.37
CA VAL A 218 1.11 4.63 -18.09
C VAL A 218 -0.27 4.02 -18.23
N VAL A 219 -0.68 3.78 -19.47
CA VAL A 219 -2.03 3.30 -19.82
C VAL A 219 -1.96 1.94 -20.51
N GLY A 220 -3.13 1.35 -20.84
CA GLY A 220 -3.21 0.08 -21.54
C GLY A 220 -3.41 -1.12 -20.61
N GLY A 221 -2.37 -1.93 -20.43
CA GLY A 221 -2.35 -3.10 -19.56
C GLY A 221 -0.98 -3.30 -18.90
N HIS A 222 -0.77 -4.47 -18.30
CA HIS A 222 0.40 -4.83 -17.48
C HIS A 222 1.24 -5.98 -18.09
N ALA A 223 1.28 -6.11 -19.41
CA ALA A 223 2.04 -7.18 -20.07
C ALA A 223 2.65 -6.75 -21.41
N GLY A 224 3.99 -6.69 -21.47
CA GLY A 224 4.74 -6.43 -22.69
C GLY A 224 4.22 -5.19 -23.43
N ILE A 225 3.85 -5.36 -24.70
CA ILE A 225 3.38 -4.26 -25.56
C ILE A 225 2.09 -3.58 -25.08
N THR A 226 1.33 -4.18 -24.16
CA THR A 226 0.14 -3.55 -23.60
C THR A 226 0.48 -2.42 -22.62
N ILE A 227 1.73 -2.33 -22.15
CA ILE A 227 2.19 -1.25 -21.28
C ILE A 227 2.53 -0.04 -22.16
N LEU A 228 1.76 1.04 -22.03
CA LEU A 228 1.87 2.23 -22.87
C LEU A 228 2.26 3.46 -22.03
N PRO A 229 3.58 3.71 -21.82
CA PRO A 229 4.04 4.91 -21.14
C PRO A 229 3.85 6.15 -22.03
N LEU A 230 3.06 7.10 -21.56
CA LEU A 230 2.75 8.34 -22.29
C LEU A 230 3.83 9.40 -22.01
N PHE A 231 5.05 9.18 -22.51
CA PHE A 231 6.16 10.13 -22.32
C PHE A 231 5.90 11.53 -22.88
N SER A 232 4.97 11.67 -23.84
CA SER A 232 4.49 12.97 -24.31
C SER A 232 3.73 13.77 -23.25
N GLN A 233 3.23 13.10 -22.20
CA GLN A 233 2.54 13.71 -21.05
C GLN A 233 3.43 13.70 -19.79
N ALA A 234 4.73 13.48 -19.95
CA ALA A 234 5.66 13.52 -18.83
C ALA A 234 5.72 14.93 -18.23
N THR A 235 5.78 15.00 -16.90
CA THR A 235 5.94 16.25 -16.14
C THR A 235 7.14 16.12 -15.20
N PRO A 236 8.12 17.05 -15.22
CA PRO A 236 8.26 18.12 -16.21
C PRO A 236 8.51 17.55 -17.62
N SER A 237 8.01 18.25 -18.64
CA SER A 237 8.25 17.88 -20.03
C SER A 237 9.67 18.26 -20.46
N THR A 238 10.28 17.46 -21.32
CA THR A 238 11.55 17.79 -21.96
C THR A 238 11.50 17.52 -23.45
N ASN A 239 12.03 18.45 -24.24
CA ASN A 239 12.25 18.30 -25.67
C ASN A 239 13.65 17.74 -25.99
N ALA A 240 14.43 17.38 -24.97
CA ALA A 240 15.80 16.91 -25.12
C ALA A 240 15.90 15.45 -25.57
N LEU A 241 14.78 14.70 -25.55
CA LEU A 241 14.75 13.29 -25.94
C LEU A 241 14.34 13.16 -27.41
N SER A 242 15.20 12.54 -28.20
CA SER A 242 14.92 12.14 -29.57
C SER A 242 13.86 11.04 -29.66
N HIS A 243 13.26 10.87 -30.84
CA HIS A 243 12.28 9.81 -31.08
C HIS A 243 12.83 8.41 -30.77
N GLU A 244 14.08 8.13 -31.13
CA GLU A 244 14.73 6.84 -30.86
C GLU A 244 14.94 6.61 -29.35
N GLU A 245 15.24 7.66 -28.59
CA GLU A 245 15.36 7.57 -27.13
C GLU A 245 14.01 7.29 -26.48
N ILE A 246 12.93 7.92 -26.95
CA ILE A 246 11.57 7.63 -26.49
C ILE A 246 11.17 6.19 -26.82
N LYS A 247 11.46 5.71 -28.04
CA LYS A 247 11.19 4.32 -28.45
C LYS A 247 11.95 3.31 -27.58
N ALA A 248 13.22 3.58 -27.30
CA ALA A 248 14.04 2.75 -26.41
C ALA A 248 13.51 2.76 -24.96
N LEU A 249 13.09 3.91 -24.45
CA LEU A 249 12.45 4.03 -23.12
C LEU A 249 11.15 3.25 -23.04
N THR A 250 10.31 3.33 -24.09
CA THR A 250 9.06 2.55 -24.17
C THR A 250 9.36 1.07 -24.12
N LYS A 251 10.29 0.58 -24.96
CA LYS A 251 10.66 -0.84 -25.00
C LYS A 251 11.19 -1.32 -23.65
N ARG A 252 12.08 -0.54 -23.02
CA ARG A 252 12.62 -0.87 -21.70
C ARG A 252 11.53 -0.90 -20.61
N THR A 253 10.56 0.01 -20.67
CA THR A 253 9.43 0.02 -19.73
C THR A 253 8.59 -1.26 -19.87
N GLN A 254 8.27 -1.64 -21.11
CA GLN A 254 7.52 -2.85 -21.45
C GLN A 254 8.26 -4.14 -21.02
N ASP A 255 9.60 -4.15 -21.13
CA ASP A 255 10.44 -5.30 -20.81
C ASP A 255 10.99 -5.25 -19.36
N GLY A 256 10.63 -4.26 -18.55
CA GLY A 256 11.22 -4.04 -17.22
C GLY A 256 10.99 -5.20 -16.24
N GLY A 257 9.96 -6.02 -16.47
CA GLY A 257 9.77 -7.28 -15.76
C GLY A 257 10.81 -8.35 -16.15
N THR A 258 11.06 -8.48 -17.44
CA THR A 258 12.04 -9.41 -18.02
C THR A 258 13.46 -9.05 -17.58
N GLU A 259 13.83 -7.76 -17.60
CA GLU A 259 15.12 -7.25 -17.13
C GLU A 259 15.44 -7.74 -15.71
N VAL A 260 14.46 -7.73 -14.81
CA VAL A 260 14.64 -8.20 -13.42
C VAL A 260 14.72 -9.72 -13.32
N VAL A 261 13.93 -10.46 -14.11
CA VAL A 261 13.97 -11.93 -14.11
C VAL A 261 15.34 -12.42 -14.60
N GLU A 262 15.87 -11.81 -15.65
CA GLU A 262 17.21 -12.09 -16.17
C GLU A 262 18.30 -11.75 -15.16
N ALA A 263 18.23 -10.56 -14.53
CA ALA A 263 19.17 -10.16 -13.49
C ALA A 263 19.15 -11.08 -12.24
N LYS A 264 17.99 -11.70 -11.95
CA LYS A 264 17.84 -12.73 -10.91
C LYS A 264 18.22 -14.14 -11.39
N ALA A 265 18.77 -14.30 -12.58
CA ALA A 265 19.09 -15.59 -13.20
C ALA A 265 17.90 -16.56 -13.18
N GLY A 266 16.69 -16.06 -13.44
CA GLY A 266 15.45 -16.83 -13.44
C GLY A 266 14.92 -17.21 -12.04
N LYS A 267 15.59 -16.79 -10.95
CA LYS A 267 15.17 -17.08 -9.56
C LYS A 267 14.10 -16.10 -9.06
N GLY A 268 13.03 -15.96 -9.83
CA GLY A 268 11.87 -15.11 -9.54
C GLY A 268 11.89 -13.75 -10.24
N SER A 269 10.83 -12.96 -9.99
CA SER A 269 10.59 -11.65 -10.60
C SER A 269 10.80 -10.51 -9.60
N ALA A 270 10.42 -9.29 -9.98
CA ALA A 270 10.44 -8.13 -9.10
C ALA A 270 9.59 -8.35 -7.84
N THR A 271 10.22 -8.24 -6.67
CA THR A 271 9.58 -8.44 -5.37
C THR A 271 9.53 -7.13 -4.58
N LEU A 272 10.69 -6.55 -4.29
CA LEU A 272 10.81 -5.33 -3.48
C LEU A 272 10.16 -4.11 -4.14
N SER A 273 10.46 -3.87 -5.42
CA SER A 273 9.84 -2.76 -6.16
C SER A 273 8.34 -2.96 -6.37
N MET A 274 7.87 -4.21 -6.48
CA MET A 274 6.44 -4.50 -6.58
C MET A 274 5.73 -4.30 -5.23
N ALA A 275 6.35 -4.68 -4.12
CA ALA A 275 5.84 -4.37 -2.78
C ALA A 275 5.71 -2.86 -2.56
N TYR A 276 6.73 -2.09 -2.96
CA TYR A 276 6.68 -0.64 -2.92
C TYR A 276 5.56 -0.06 -3.80
N ALA A 277 5.41 -0.54 -5.03
CA ALA A 277 4.32 -0.14 -5.92
C ALA A 277 2.92 -0.45 -5.34
N GLY A 278 2.75 -1.66 -4.78
CA GLY A 278 1.50 -2.07 -4.14
C GLY A 278 1.19 -1.24 -2.90
N ALA A 279 2.20 -0.87 -2.11
CA ALA A 279 2.03 -0.02 -0.93
C ALA A 279 1.64 1.42 -1.30
N ILE A 280 2.22 2.00 -2.36
CA ILE A 280 1.81 3.33 -2.87
C ILE A 280 0.35 3.30 -3.31
N PHE A 281 -0.03 2.29 -4.07
CA PHE A 281 -1.41 2.19 -4.57
C PHE A 281 -2.41 1.97 -3.43
N ALA A 282 -2.08 1.12 -2.46
CA ALA A 282 -2.90 0.92 -1.27
C ALA A 282 -3.02 2.19 -0.42
N ASP A 283 -1.94 2.96 -0.26
CA ASP A 283 -1.96 4.26 0.40
C ASP A 283 -2.89 5.26 -0.31
N ALA A 284 -2.87 5.29 -1.65
CA ALA A 284 -3.78 6.10 -2.45
C ALA A 284 -5.25 5.69 -2.23
N CYS A 285 -5.56 4.39 -2.23
CA CYS A 285 -6.91 3.90 -1.91
C CYS A 285 -7.35 4.32 -0.50
N LEU A 286 -6.46 4.22 0.50
CA LEU A 286 -6.75 4.62 1.88
C LEU A 286 -6.99 6.13 2.01
N LYS A 287 -6.21 6.95 1.30
CA LYS A 287 -6.41 8.40 1.22
C LYS A 287 -7.76 8.74 0.59
N GLY A 288 -8.11 8.09 -0.52
CA GLY A 288 -9.41 8.23 -1.17
C GLY A 288 -10.57 7.87 -0.24
N LEU A 289 -10.46 6.74 0.48
CA LEU A 289 -11.45 6.34 1.50
C LEU A 289 -11.57 7.34 2.65
N ASN A 290 -10.48 8.04 2.99
CA ASN A 290 -10.45 9.08 4.02
C ASN A 290 -10.87 10.47 3.50
N GLY A 291 -11.35 10.58 2.27
CA GLY A 291 -11.85 11.83 1.70
C GLY A 291 -10.77 12.83 1.32
N VAL A 292 -9.51 12.39 1.16
CA VAL A 292 -8.46 13.24 0.61
C VAL A 292 -8.80 13.52 -0.86
N PRO A 293 -8.95 14.79 -1.27
CA PRO A 293 -9.28 15.12 -2.65
C PRO A 293 -8.07 14.89 -3.57
N ASP A 294 -8.35 14.80 -4.88
CA ASP A 294 -7.34 14.80 -5.95
C ASP A 294 -6.25 13.71 -5.84
N VAL A 295 -6.57 12.57 -5.22
CA VAL A 295 -5.72 11.38 -5.24
C VAL A 295 -5.91 10.66 -6.57
N VAL A 296 -4.90 10.72 -7.43
CA VAL A 296 -4.99 10.19 -8.80
C VAL A 296 -3.86 9.21 -9.07
N GLU A 297 -4.21 7.99 -9.49
CA GLU A 297 -3.28 6.91 -9.80
C GLU A 297 -3.70 6.18 -11.08
N CYS A 298 -2.75 5.67 -11.84
CA CYS A 298 -3.07 4.78 -12.95
C CYS A 298 -3.38 3.37 -12.44
N SER A 299 -4.46 2.77 -12.93
CA SER A 299 -4.87 1.41 -12.55
C SER A 299 -5.63 0.73 -13.68
N PHE A 300 -5.47 -0.60 -13.81
CA PHE A 300 -6.25 -1.41 -14.75
C PHE A 300 -7.63 -1.71 -14.17
N VAL A 301 -8.67 -1.10 -14.72
CA VAL A 301 -10.04 -1.13 -14.19
C VAL A 301 -11.05 -1.44 -15.29
N GLN A 302 -12.29 -1.75 -14.91
CA GLN A 302 -13.39 -1.72 -15.88
C GLN A 302 -13.52 -0.30 -16.41
N SER A 303 -13.52 -0.15 -17.72
CA SER A 303 -13.36 1.16 -18.37
C SER A 303 -14.20 1.27 -19.63
N SER A 304 -14.59 2.49 -19.96
CA SER A 304 -15.23 2.90 -21.21
C SER A 304 -14.35 3.82 -22.06
N VAL A 305 -13.08 4.01 -21.67
CA VAL A 305 -12.12 4.87 -22.39
C VAL A 305 -11.79 4.32 -23.79
N THR A 306 -11.86 3.00 -23.95
CA THR A 306 -11.74 2.31 -25.24
C THR A 306 -12.90 1.33 -25.40
N GLU A 307 -12.97 0.65 -26.55
CA GLU A 307 -13.91 -0.44 -26.79
C GLU A 307 -13.65 -1.68 -25.92
N LEU A 308 -12.48 -1.78 -25.30
CA LEU A 308 -12.13 -2.88 -24.41
C LEU A 308 -12.81 -2.71 -23.04
N PRO A 309 -13.35 -3.78 -22.45
CA PRO A 309 -14.08 -3.69 -21.17
C PRO A 309 -13.17 -3.35 -19.99
N PHE A 310 -11.85 -3.57 -20.11
CA PHE A 310 -10.88 -3.23 -19.10
C PHE A 310 -9.69 -2.52 -19.74
N PHE A 311 -9.24 -1.44 -19.11
CA PHE A 311 -8.13 -0.64 -19.59
C PHE A 311 -7.48 0.10 -18.42
N ALA A 312 -6.15 0.21 -18.43
CA ALA A 312 -5.44 1.05 -17.49
C ALA A 312 -5.47 2.49 -17.97
N SER A 313 -5.97 3.39 -17.13
CA SER A 313 -5.96 4.84 -17.37
C SER A 313 -5.66 5.59 -16.07
N LYS A 314 -5.41 6.89 -16.20
CA LYS A 314 -5.36 7.85 -15.08
C LYS A 314 -6.79 8.22 -14.68
#